data_AF-A0A3D3X5X7-F1
#
_entry.id   AF-A0A3D3X5X7-F1
#
_cell.length_a   1.000
_cell.length_b   1.000
_cell.length_c   1.000
_cell.angle_alpha   90.00
_cell.angle_beta   90.00
_cell.angle_gamma   90.00
#
_symmetry.space_group_name_H-M   'P 1'
#
loop_
_entity.id
_entity.type
_entity.pdbx_description
1 polymer ?
#
loop_
_entity_poly.entity_id
_entity_poly.type
_entity_poly.pdbx_seq_one_letter_code
_entity_poly.pdbx_strand_id
1 'polypeptide(L)'
;MRKKKKKSAEVRWLITFADLITLLFCFFVYLSLFSKPSVSLETQFRITDSVLRILGDVMPINVVSSVQSIKDQTFPSEAYMVEQIENLLGEKDAAEFKNQIVLESVSDLMIPESSKIANIRVQLSEPLLEDLEVPLFFGGSARKGPVNPGLCNEEGLVQQLESLYRFDYLLPSESIIIPEGEQSASIYLCLVDDQMYESTESILVQIGNVRGNVDRGAIISRNIVIEDNEIPPEVAFSMKKREIYEGRVSITVTLNRISGLKSEIPLRFLGTATEGVDFRLIDPPQVTIFPFTEKGSILLDIIQEDVPL
;
A
#
# COMPACT_ATOMS: atom_id res chain seq x y z
N MET A 1 -72.86 54.39 12.61
CA MET A 1 -71.50 53.81 12.78
C MET A 1 -71.23 52.79 11.68
N ARG A 2 -70.29 53.08 10.78
CA ARG A 2 -69.88 52.24 9.64
C ARG A 2 -69.08 51.02 10.14
N LYS A 3 -69.59 49.80 9.98
CA LYS A 3 -68.76 48.57 10.07
C LYS A 3 -68.20 48.25 8.68
N LYS A 4 -66.94 48.62 8.42
CA LYS A 4 -66.17 48.15 7.26
C LYS A 4 -65.87 46.65 7.45
N LYS A 5 -66.44 45.78 6.60
CA LYS A 5 -65.98 44.39 6.47
C LYS A 5 -64.60 44.40 5.81
N LYS A 6 -63.56 44.03 6.56
CA LYS A 6 -62.24 43.68 6.01
C LYS A 6 -62.39 42.35 5.26
N LYS A 7 -62.32 42.36 3.92
CA LYS A 7 -62.08 41.13 3.16
C LYS A 7 -60.63 40.73 3.41
N SER A 8 -60.40 39.60 4.07
CA SER A 8 -59.10 38.95 4.09
C SER A 8 -58.84 38.43 2.68
N ALA A 9 -57.90 39.03 1.96
CA ALA A 9 -57.42 38.49 0.71
C ALA A 9 -56.45 37.35 1.05
N GLU A 10 -56.86 36.11 0.84
CA GLU A 10 -55.92 34.99 0.82
C GLU A 10 -54.97 35.19 -0.36
N VAL A 11 -53.71 35.51 -0.05
CA VAL A 11 -52.63 35.52 -1.04
C VAL A 11 -52.21 34.07 -1.26
N ARG A 12 -52.72 33.45 -2.33
CA ARG A 12 -52.22 32.17 -2.81
C ARG A 12 -50.96 32.43 -3.64
N TRP A 13 -49.80 32.12 -3.09
CA TRP A 13 -48.56 32.09 -3.83
C TRP A 13 -48.63 30.92 -4.83
N LEU A 14 -48.89 31.22 -6.10
CA LEU A 14 -48.73 30.28 -7.19
C LEU A 14 -47.26 30.32 -7.62
N ILE A 15 -46.47 29.37 -7.14
CA ILE A 15 -45.16 29.07 -7.71
C ILE A 15 -45.42 28.44 -9.08
N THR A 16 -44.94 29.09 -10.13
CA THR A 16 -45.05 28.56 -11.48
C THR A 16 -43.97 27.49 -11.72
N PHE A 17 -44.18 26.62 -12.71
CA PHE A 17 -43.16 25.65 -13.12
C PHE A 17 -41.84 26.32 -13.53
N ALA A 18 -41.92 27.53 -14.12
CA ALA A 18 -40.76 28.34 -14.46
C ALA A 18 -40.01 28.84 -13.21
N ASP A 19 -40.73 29.24 -12.15
CA ASP A 19 -40.12 29.62 -10.86
C ASP A 19 -39.42 28.42 -10.21
N LEU A 20 -39.97 27.22 -10.36
CA LEU A 20 -39.38 25.99 -9.83
C LEU A 20 -38.09 25.61 -10.58
N ILE A 21 -38.07 25.77 -11.91
CA ILE A 21 -36.85 25.59 -12.72
C ILE A 21 -35.79 26.63 -12.34
N THR A 22 -36.15 27.88 -12.15
CA THR A 22 -35.18 28.92 -11.77
C THR A 22 -34.65 28.69 -10.36
N LEU A 23 -35.49 28.28 -9.41
CA LEU A 23 -35.05 27.93 -8.06
C LEU A 23 -34.13 26.70 -8.07
N LEU A 24 -34.46 25.69 -8.88
CA LEU A 24 -33.59 24.52 -9.10
C LEU A 24 -32.26 24.92 -9.74
N PHE A 25 -32.27 25.78 -10.76
CA PHE A 25 -31.07 26.27 -11.42
C PHE A 25 -30.21 27.11 -10.45
N CYS A 26 -30.82 28.01 -9.69
CA CYS A 26 -30.14 28.75 -8.62
C CYS A 26 -29.57 27.82 -7.55
N PHE A 27 -30.26 26.72 -7.22
CA PHE A 27 -29.76 25.70 -6.30
C PHE A 27 -28.57 24.95 -6.89
N PHE A 28 -28.59 24.57 -8.16
CA PHE A 28 -27.43 23.95 -8.82
C PHE A 28 -26.25 24.90 -8.98
N VAL A 29 -26.50 26.17 -9.33
CA VAL A 29 -25.47 27.22 -9.37
C VAL A 29 -24.91 27.46 -7.98
N TYR A 30 -25.75 27.46 -6.94
CA TYR A 30 -25.31 27.53 -5.55
C TYR A 30 -24.43 26.33 -5.20
N LEU A 31 -24.88 25.09 -5.46
CA LEU A 31 -24.07 23.90 -5.22
C LEU A 31 -22.74 23.91 -5.99
N SER A 32 -22.72 24.46 -7.21
CA SER A 32 -21.51 24.59 -8.03
C SER A 32 -20.57 25.70 -7.58
N LEU A 33 -21.08 26.77 -6.94
CA LEU A 33 -20.28 27.88 -6.41
C LEU A 33 -19.79 27.63 -4.99
N PHE A 34 -20.41 26.67 -4.27
CA PHE A 34 -20.11 26.35 -2.88
C PHE A 34 -19.68 24.89 -2.69
N SER A 35 -19.20 24.23 -3.75
CA SER A 35 -18.43 23.00 -3.57
C SER A 35 -17.18 23.34 -2.79
N LYS A 36 -16.99 22.73 -1.62
CA LYS A 36 -15.79 23.00 -0.83
C LYS A 36 -14.55 22.51 -1.58
N PRO A 37 -13.41 23.19 -1.41
CA PRO A 37 -12.13 22.63 -1.82
C PRO A 37 -11.96 21.23 -1.22
N SER A 38 -11.33 20.35 -1.98
CA SER A 38 -11.06 18.98 -1.54
C SER A 38 -9.58 18.63 -1.68
N VAL A 39 -9.09 17.76 -0.80
CA VAL A 39 -7.72 17.25 -0.85
C VAL A 39 -7.68 15.75 -1.15
N SER A 40 -6.84 15.35 -2.10
CA SER A 40 -6.62 13.97 -2.53
C SER A 40 -5.12 13.66 -2.55
N LEU A 41 -4.76 12.37 -2.47
CA LEU A 41 -3.41 11.91 -2.76
C LEU A 41 -3.17 11.91 -4.28
N GLU A 42 -2.01 12.38 -4.71
CA GLU A 42 -1.61 12.22 -6.11
C GLU A 42 -1.25 10.75 -6.36
N THR A 43 -1.82 10.18 -7.43
CA THR A 43 -1.63 8.78 -7.81
C THR A 43 -1.72 8.61 -9.31
N GLN A 44 -1.22 7.47 -9.80
CA GLN A 44 -1.49 6.98 -11.14
C GLN A 44 -2.69 6.04 -11.10
N PHE A 45 -3.27 5.81 -12.28
CA PHE A 45 -4.37 4.87 -12.44
C PHE A 45 -4.02 3.83 -13.48
N ARG A 46 -4.43 2.59 -13.23
CA ARG A 46 -4.27 1.46 -14.15
C ARG A 46 -5.38 0.44 -13.92
N ILE A 47 -6.02 0.04 -15.01
CA ILE A 47 -7.03 -1.03 -14.98
C ILE A 47 -6.31 -2.38 -15.16
N THR A 48 -6.24 -3.16 -14.10
CA THR A 48 -5.65 -4.51 -14.10
C THR A 48 -6.72 -5.60 -14.21
N ASP A 49 -6.32 -6.86 -14.39
CA ASP A 49 -7.25 -8.00 -14.36
C ASP A 49 -8.00 -8.11 -13.01
N SER A 50 -7.32 -7.80 -11.91
CA SER A 50 -7.93 -7.78 -10.58
C SER A 50 -9.04 -6.74 -10.49
N VAL A 51 -8.80 -5.54 -11.03
CA VAL A 51 -9.80 -4.46 -11.10
C VAL A 51 -10.99 -4.89 -11.94
N LEU A 52 -10.77 -5.41 -13.15
CA LEU A 52 -11.86 -5.87 -14.02
C LEU A 52 -12.71 -6.96 -13.37
N ARG A 53 -12.12 -7.84 -12.56
CA ARG A 53 -12.86 -8.84 -11.78
C ARG A 53 -13.77 -8.19 -10.73
N ILE A 54 -13.25 -7.22 -9.98
CA ILE A 54 -14.03 -6.47 -8.98
C ILE A 54 -15.17 -5.71 -9.66
N LEU A 55 -14.89 -5.01 -10.76
CA LEU A 55 -15.91 -4.29 -11.52
C LEU A 55 -16.96 -5.25 -12.09
N GLY A 56 -16.56 -6.44 -12.53
CA GLY A 56 -17.46 -7.50 -13.00
C GLY A 56 -18.51 -7.96 -12.00
N ASP A 57 -18.20 -7.88 -10.70
CA ASP A 57 -19.14 -8.27 -9.64
C ASP A 57 -20.19 -7.17 -9.35
N VAL A 58 -19.92 -5.93 -9.75
CA VAL A 58 -20.73 -4.75 -9.38
C VAL A 58 -21.41 -4.09 -10.59
N MET A 59 -20.87 -4.26 -11.80
CA MET A 59 -21.27 -3.51 -12.99
C MET A 59 -21.87 -4.40 -14.08
N PRO A 60 -22.77 -3.85 -14.92
CA PRO A 60 -23.29 -4.54 -16.10
C PRO A 60 -22.19 -4.98 -17.08
N ILE A 61 -22.40 -6.13 -17.73
CA ILE A 61 -21.44 -6.75 -18.67
C ILE A 61 -21.02 -5.80 -19.80
N ASN A 62 -21.94 -4.98 -20.32
CA ASN A 62 -21.65 -4.00 -21.38
C ASN A 62 -20.65 -2.94 -20.91
N VAL A 63 -20.78 -2.44 -19.68
CA VAL A 63 -19.88 -1.45 -19.09
C VAL A 63 -18.49 -2.04 -18.90
N VAL A 64 -18.40 -3.24 -18.31
CA VAL A 64 -17.14 -3.93 -18.06
C VAL A 64 -16.41 -4.25 -19.38
N SER A 65 -17.16 -4.65 -20.41
CA SER A 65 -16.60 -4.91 -21.75
C SER A 65 -15.99 -3.66 -22.38
N SER A 66 -16.62 -2.49 -22.20
CA SER A 66 -16.08 -1.21 -22.66
C SER A 66 -14.81 -0.82 -21.88
N VAL A 67 -14.83 -0.95 -20.54
CA VAL A 67 -13.68 -0.64 -19.69
C VAL A 67 -12.49 -1.58 -19.98
N GLN A 68 -12.75 -2.83 -20.36
CA GLN A 68 -11.71 -3.78 -20.75
C GLN A 68 -10.85 -3.31 -21.94
N SER A 69 -11.38 -2.45 -22.81
CA SER A 69 -10.64 -1.92 -23.97
C SER A 69 -9.43 -1.07 -23.59
N ILE A 70 -9.43 -0.49 -22.40
CA ILE A 70 -8.35 0.35 -21.86
C ILE A 70 -7.54 -0.36 -20.76
N LYS A 71 -7.67 -1.69 -20.67
CA LYS A 71 -6.86 -2.51 -19.76
C LYS A 71 -5.36 -2.24 -19.97
N ASP A 72 -4.60 -2.25 -18.87
CA ASP A 72 -3.15 -2.07 -18.80
C ASP A 72 -2.62 -0.71 -19.29
N GLN A 73 -3.49 0.21 -19.70
CA GLN A 73 -3.11 1.60 -19.94
C GLN A 73 -2.87 2.29 -18.59
N THR A 74 -1.83 3.14 -18.56
CA THR A 74 -1.51 3.98 -17.41
C THR A 74 -2.04 5.39 -17.65
N PHE A 75 -2.76 5.91 -16.65
CA PHE A 75 -3.32 7.26 -16.70
C PHE A 75 -2.58 8.13 -15.68
N PRO A 76 -2.02 9.28 -16.11
CA PRO A 76 -1.20 10.13 -15.24
C PRO A 76 -2.04 10.95 -14.24
N SER A 77 -3.35 11.09 -14.45
CA SER A 77 -4.23 11.86 -13.56
C SER A 77 -5.66 11.34 -13.57
N GLU A 78 -6.39 11.63 -12.50
CA GLU A 78 -7.81 11.30 -12.35
C GLU A 78 -8.63 11.95 -13.48
N ALA A 79 -8.38 13.25 -13.74
CA ALA A 79 -9.10 14.01 -14.76
C ALA A 79 -8.96 13.38 -16.15
N TYR A 80 -7.75 12.94 -16.52
CA TYR A 80 -7.52 12.28 -17.80
C TYR A 80 -8.22 10.91 -17.86
N MET A 81 -8.18 10.13 -16.78
CA MET A 81 -8.89 8.85 -16.72
C MET A 81 -10.41 9.04 -16.83
N VAL A 82 -10.96 10.02 -16.11
CA VAL A 82 -12.37 10.41 -16.14
C VAL A 82 -12.81 10.75 -17.57
N GLU A 83 -12.04 11.57 -18.28
CA GLU A 83 -12.31 11.93 -19.68
C GLU A 83 -12.36 10.68 -20.58
N GLN A 84 -11.40 9.75 -20.43
CA GLN A 84 -11.40 8.51 -21.21
C GLN A 84 -12.61 7.62 -20.89
N ILE A 85 -12.99 7.50 -19.61
CA ILE A 85 -14.17 6.73 -19.19
C ILE A 85 -15.46 7.34 -19.76
N GLU A 86 -15.61 8.66 -19.70
CA GLU A 86 -16.78 9.37 -20.25
C GLU A 86 -16.91 9.18 -21.75
N ASN A 87 -15.80 9.25 -22.49
CA ASN A 87 -15.78 9.00 -23.93
C ASN A 87 -16.13 7.54 -24.29
N LEU A 88 -15.79 6.57 -23.44
CA LEU A 88 -16.06 5.14 -23.67
C LEU A 88 -17.48 4.72 -23.31
N LEU A 89 -18.01 5.21 -22.18
CA LEU A 89 -19.30 4.77 -21.63
C LEU A 89 -20.47 5.66 -22.06
N GLY A 90 -20.19 6.90 -22.46
CA GLY A 90 -21.22 7.92 -22.69
C GLY A 90 -21.83 8.44 -21.39
N GLU A 91 -22.58 9.55 -21.47
CA GLU A 91 -23.03 10.33 -20.31
C GLU A 91 -23.77 9.53 -19.24
N LYS A 92 -24.66 8.61 -19.66
CA LYS A 92 -25.52 7.87 -18.73
C LYS A 92 -24.73 6.89 -17.86
N ASP A 93 -23.96 6.01 -18.51
CA ASP A 93 -23.23 4.95 -17.80
C ASP A 93 -22.02 5.55 -17.05
N ALA A 94 -21.40 6.62 -17.56
CA ALA A 94 -20.36 7.34 -16.85
C ALA A 94 -20.87 8.03 -15.58
N ALA A 95 -22.08 8.61 -15.59
CA ALA A 95 -22.66 9.22 -14.40
C ALA A 95 -22.86 8.23 -13.24
N GLU A 96 -23.08 6.95 -13.55
CA GLU A 96 -23.35 5.90 -12.57
C GLU A 96 -22.07 5.21 -12.07
N PHE A 97 -21.15 4.85 -12.98
CA PHE A 97 -20.05 3.93 -12.64
C PHE A 97 -18.67 4.58 -12.55
N LYS A 98 -18.49 5.81 -13.06
CA LYS A 98 -17.16 6.45 -13.18
C LYS A 98 -16.38 6.48 -11.86
N ASN A 99 -17.02 6.91 -10.77
CA ASN A 99 -16.34 7.06 -9.48
C ASN A 99 -15.81 5.72 -8.98
N GLN A 100 -16.58 4.64 -9.15
CA GLN A 100 -16.15 3.31 -8.76
C GLN A 100 -15.02 2.79 -9.66
N ILE A 101 -15.09 3.01 -10.98
CA ILE A 101 -14.00 2.64 -11.89
C ILE A 101 -12.70 3.35 -11.50
N VAL A 102 -12.76 4.66 -11.25
CA VAL A 102 -11.60 5.48 -10.85
C VAL A 102 -11.02 4.96 -9.52
N LEU A 103 -11.86 4.74 -8.52
CA LEU A 103 -11.44 4.30 -7.19
C LEU A 103 -10.73 2.94 -7.23
N GLU A 104 -11.31 1.97 -7.94
CA GLU A 104 -10.73 0.62 -8.05
C GLU A 104 -9.47 0.62 -8.92
N SER A 105 -9.31 1.60 -9.82
CA SER A 105 -8.17 1.68 -10.74
C SER A 105 -6.98 2.44 -10.19
N VAL A 106 -7.02 2.92 -8.94
CA VAL A 106 -5.85 3.53 -8.29
C VAL A 106 -4.72 2.51 -8.28
N SER A 107 -3.61 2.83 -8.95
CA SER A 107 -2.48 1.90 -9.04
C SER A 107 -1.53 2.06 -7.87
N ASP A 108 -1.08 0.94 -7.34
CA ASP A 108 -0.01 0.88 -6.35
C ASP A 108 1.27 1.53 -6.88
N LEU A 109 1.96 2.26 -6.01
CA LEU A 109 3.29 2.79 -6.31
C LEU A 109 4.34 1.74 -5.93
N MET A 110 4.96 1.10 -6.92
CA MET A 110 6.05 0.16 -6.70
C MET A 110 7.39 0.90 -6.68
N ILE A 111 8.17 0.72 -5.60
CA ILE A 111 9.46 1.37 -5.38
C ILE A 111 10.47 0.36 -4.82
N PRO A 112 11.68 0.26 -5.39
CA PRO A 112 12.73 -0.53 -4.76
C PRO A 112 13.27 0.21 -3.54
N GLU A 113 13.63 -0.52 -2.48
CA GLU A 113 14.16 0.08 -1.23
C GLU A 113 15.45 0.90 -1.48
N SER A 114 16.29 0.46 -2.42
CA SER A 114 17.45 1.20 -2.94
C SER A 114 17.15 2.60 -3.50
N SER A 115 15.87 2.96 -3.71
CA SER A 115 15.48 4.33 -4.08
C SER A 115 15.80 5.35 -2.98
N LYS A 116 15.90 4.90 -1.71
CA LYS A 116 16.12 5.70 -0.48
C LYS A 116 15.06 6.74 -0.16
N ILE A 117 14.42 7.34 -1.17
CA ILE A 117 13.41 8.38 -1.03
C ILE A 117 12.29 8.14 -2.03
N ALA A 118 11.08 8.17 -1.52
CA ALA A 118 9.87 8.37 -2.30
C ALA A 118 9.15 9.64 -1.80
N ASN A 119 8.24 10.16 -2.61
CA ASN A 119 7.45 11.34 -2.25
C ASN A 119 5.97 10.98 -2.18
N ILE A 120 5.36 11.31 -1.05
CA ILE A 120 3.91 11.30 -0.91
C ILE A 120 3.44 12.72 -1.17
N ARG A 121 2.59 12.88 -2.18
CA ARG A 121 2.08 14.19 -2.56
C ARG A 121 0.57 14.24 -2.37
N VAL A 122 0.12 15.34 -1.80
CA VAL A 122 -1.30 15.71 -1.71
C VAL A 122 -1.58 16.87 -2.64
N GLN A 123 -2.77 16.87 -3.22
CA GLN A 123 -3.22 17.90 -4.15
C GLN A 123 -4.60 18.39 -3.75
N LEU A 124 -4.77 19.70 -3.78
CA LEU A 124 -6.03 20.38 -3.61
C LEU A 124 -6.73 20.56 -4.96
N SER A 125 -8.05 20.52 -4.96
CA SER A 125 -8.86 20.87 -6.12
C SER A 125 -8.73 22.35 -6.51
N GLU A 126 -8.42 23.22 -5.55
CA GLU A 126 -8.20 24.65 -5.74
C GLU A 126 -7.28 25.24 -4.64
N PRO A 127 -6.55 26.33 -4.89
CA PRO A 127 -5.67 26.92 -3.88
C PRO A 127 -6.46 27.56 -2.74
N LEU A 128 -5.87 27.56 -1.53
CA LEU A 128 -6.48 28.13 -0.33
C LEU A 128 -5.88 29.48 0.04
N LEU A 129 -6.58 30.23 0.89
CA LEU A 129 -6.14 31.53 1.42
C LEU A 129 -5.45 31.42 2.79
N GLU A 130 -5.24 30.21 3.28
CA GLU A 130 -4.53 29.91 4.53
C GLU A 130 -3.83 28.55 4.38
N ASP A 131 -2.81 28.32 5.20
CA ASP A 131 -2.11 27.04 5.25
C ASP A 131 -3.07 25.91 5.66
N LEU A 132 -2.99 24.77 4.97
CA LEU A 132 -3.74 23.57 5.32
C LEU A 132 -2.81 22.49 5.86
N GLU A 133 -3.03 22.10 7.11
CA GLU A 133 -2.43 20.88 7.65
C GLU A 133 -3.29 19.65 7.30
N VAL A 134 -2.68 18.70 6.60
CA VAL A 134 -3.29 17.44 6.16
C VAL A 134 -2.66 16.29 6.96
N PRO A 135 -3.36 15.73 7.97
CA PRO A 135 -2.87 14.59 8.72
C PRO A 135 -2.81 13.34 7.83
N LEU A 136 -1.77 12.54 7.98
CA LEU A 136 -1.59 11.26 7.30
C LEU A 136 -1.49 10.11 8.30
N PHE A 137 -2.19 9.03 8.00
CA PHE A 137 -2.09 7.76 8.72
C PHE A 137 -1.36 6.74 7.85
N PHE A 138 -0.54 5.93 8.50
CA PHE A 138 0.30 4.92 7.85
C PHE A 138 0.00 3.56 8.45
N GLY A 139 -0.24 2.57 7.59
CA GLY A 139 -0.40 1.16 7.93
C GLY A 139 0.26 0.28 6.88
N GLY A 140 -0.12 -1.00 6.83
CA GLY A 140 0.45 -1.98 5.90
C GLY A 140 1.35 -2.98 6.60
N SER A 141 2.11 -3.75 5.81
CA SER A 141 3.04 -4.76 6.32
C SER A 141 4.43 -4.21 6.64
N ALA A 142 4.84 -3.14 5.96
CA ALA A 142 6.15 -2.52 6.16
C ALA A 142 6.26 -1.93 7.57
N ARG A 143 7.39 -2.18 8.22
CA ARG A 143 7.73 -1.76 9.59
C ARG A 143 8.12 -0.30 9.59
N LYS A 144 7.25 0.51 10.17
CA LYS A 144 7.45 1.94 10.36
C LYS A 144 8.55 2.23 11.40
N GLY A 145 9.53 3.02 11.00
CA GLY A 145 10.56 3.60 11.86
C GLY A 145 10.13 4.88 12.58
N PRO A 146 11.07 5.55 13.27
CA PRO A 146 10.79 6.80 13.98
C PRO A 146 10.43 7.94 13.02
N VAL A 147 9.55 8.83 13.47
CA VAL A 147 9.23 10.09 12.78
C VAL A 147 10.24 11.15 13.21
N ASN A 148 11.12 11.56 12.30
CA ASN A 148 12.20 12.50 12.62
C ASN A 148 12.72 13.23 11.35
N PRO A 149 12.51 14.56 11.23
CA PRO A 149 13.00 15.35 10.09
C PRO A 149 14.52 15.38 9.93
N GLY A 150 15.26 15.15 11.02
CA GLY A 150 16.73 15.06 10.99
C GLY A 150 17.25 13.74 10.43
N LEU A 151 16.43 12.67 10.47
CA LEU A 151 16.78 11.37 9.91
C LEU A 151 16.26 11.20 8.49
N CYS A 152 15.06 11.72 8.18
CA CYS A 152 14.45 11.64 6.86
C CYS A 152 14.29 13.03 6.25
N ASN A 153 14.97 13.30 5.14
CA ASN A 153 14.93 14.58 4.44
C ASN A 153 15.18 14.41 2.92
N GLU A 154 15.48 15.50 2.22
CA GLU A 154 15.78 15.53 0.77
C GLU A 154 16.96 14.64 0.34
N GLU A 155 17.93 14.41 1.24
CA GLU A 155 19.07 13.52 1.00
C GLU A 155 18.74 12.06 1.37
N GLY A 156 17.60 11.83 2.03
CA GLY A 156 17.16 10.53 2.53
C GLY A 156 17.66 10.30 3.94
N LEU A 157 18.21 9.10 4.19
CA LEU A 157 18.80 8.74 5.48
C LEU A 157 20.22 9.31 5.60
N VAL A 158 20.39 10.36 6.40
CA VAL A 158 21.70 11.01 6.64
C VAL A 158 22.66 10.13 7.44
N GLN A 159 22.12 9.22 8.26
CA GLN A 159 22.90 8.30 9.08
C GLN A 159 22.33 6.89 8.90
N GLN A 160 22.98 6.10 8.04
CA GLN A 160 22.69 4.67 7.85
C GLN A 160 23.17 3.91 9.11
N LEU A 161 22.40 4.05 10.18
CA LEU A 161 22.64 3.43 11.47
C LEU A 161 22.11 1.99 11.40
N GLU A 162 22.92 1.01 11.78
CA GLU A 162 22.50 -0.40 11.85
C GLU A 162 21.24 -0.59 12.72
N SER A 163 20.99 0.31 13.68
CA SER A 163 19.77 0.31 14.49
C SER A 163 18.49 0.56 13.70
N LEU A 164 18.59 1.06 12.46
CA LEU A 164 17.46 1.34 11.58
C LEU A 164 17.10 0.18 10.65
N TYR A 165 17.99 -0.81 10.43
CA TYR A 165 17.77 -2.02 9.60
C TYR A 165 16.69 -2.99 10.12
N ARG A 166 15.90 -2.56 11.10
CA ARG A 166 14.73 -3.28 11.61
C ARG A 166 13.43 -2.62 11.17
N PHE A 167 13.54 -1.53 10.43
CA PHE A 167 12.47 -0.72 9.91
C PHE A 167 12.68 -0.61 8.41
N ASP A 168 11.59 -0.45 7.68
CA ASP A 168 11.62 -0.46 6.22
C ASP A 168 11.47 0.97 5.68
N TYR A 169 10.87 1.85 6.49
CA TYR A 169 10.74 3.27 6.16
C TYR A 169 10.67 4.18 7.36
N LEU A 170 11.07 5.43 7.15
CA LEU A 170 10.97 6.54 8.09
C LEU A 170 10.22 7.71 7.44
N LEU A 171 9.75 8.62 8.30
CA LEU A 171 9.04 9.83 7.88
C LEU A 171 9.64 11.05 8.59
N PRO A 172 9.63 12.24 7.99
CA PRO A 172 9.97 13.47 8.69
C PRO A 172 8.80 13.94 9.58
N SER A 173 7.56 13.73 9.14
CA SER A 173 6.32 14.14 9.80
C SER A 173 5.19 13.17 9.43
N GLU A 174 4.10 13.20 10.20
CA GLU A 174 2.84 12.50 9.89
C GLU A 174 1.76 13.47 9.40
N SER A 175 2.12 14.70 9.07
CA SER A 175 1.24 15.66 8.40
C SER A 175 1.98 16.38 7.29
N ILE A 176 1.22 16.73 6.24
CA ILE A 176 1.68 17.60 5.16
C ILE A 176 1.07 18.97 5.36
N ILE A 177 1.87 20.02 5.25
CA ILE A 177 1.39 21.40 5.22
C ILE A 177 1.36 21.84 3.75
N ILE A 178 0.17 22.21 3.26
CA ILE A 178 0.03 22.90 1.97
C ILE A 178 -0.01 24.40 2.28
N PRO A 179 1.01 25.18 1.88
CA PRO A 179 1.04 26.61 2.14
C PRO A 179 -0.10 27.37 1.46
N GLU A 180 -0.44 28.55 1.97
CA GLU A 180 -1.38 29.46 1.31
C GLU A 180 -1.01 29.71 -0.16
N GLY A 181 -2.01 29.75 -1.04
CA GLY A 181 -1.84 29.95 -2.48
C GLY A 181 -1.28 28.76 -3.26
N GLU A 182 -0.73 27.74 -2.59
CA GLU A 182 -0.26 26.52 -3.24
C GLU A 182 -1.39 25.49 -3.44
N GLN A 183 -1.27 24.67 -4.47
CA GLN A 183 -2.25 23.62 -4.79
C GLN A 183 -1.79 22.22 -4.40
N SER A 184 -0.53 22.06 -4.04
CA SER A 184 0.02 20.75 -3.68
C SER A 184 1.19 20.90 -2.74
N ALA A 185 1.42 19.85 -1.95
CA ALA A 185 2.63 19.73 -1.17
C ALA A 185 3.04 18.26 -1.09
N SER A 186 4.32 18.02 -0.83
CA SER A 186 4.89 16.69 -0.74
C SER A 186 5.60 16.49 0.58
N ILE A 187 5.69 15.24 1.02
CA ILE A 187 6.51 14.81 2.14
C ILE A 187 7.37 13.63 1.71
N TYR A 188 8.58 13.57 2.24
CA TYR A 188 9.50 12.46 2.01
C TYR A 188 9.02 11.22 2.74
N LEU A 189 9.18 10.09 2.07
CA LEU A 189 9.14 8.74 2.60
C LEU A 189 10.55 8.19 2.41
N CYS A 190 11.33 8.10 3.49
CA CYS A 190 12.70 7.60 3.39
C CYS A 190 12.68 6.09 3.58
N LEU A 191 13.14 5.36 2.58
CA LEU A 191 13.27 3.91 2.60
C LEU A 191 14.58 3.52 3.28
N VAL A 192 14.53 2.46 4.08
CA VAL A 192 15.73 1.85 4.66
C VAL A 192 16.17 0.76 3.69
N ASP A 193 17.34 0.97 3.09
CA ASP A 193 17.99 0.00 2.21
C ASP A 193 19.09 -0.71 3.02
N ASP A 194 18.99 -2.03 3.11
CA ASP A 194 19.95 -2.84 3.87
C ASP A 194 20.53 -4.03 3.09
N GLN A 195 20.91 -5.12 3.76
CA GLN A 195 21.52 -6.30 3.11
C GLN A 195 20.76 -7.60 3.38
N MET A 196 19.64 -7.49 4.10
CA MET A 196 18.81 -8.58 4.52
C MET A 196 17.82 -8.90 3.41
N TYR A 197 17.67 -10.17 3.08
CA TYR A 197 16.68 -10.58 2.09
C TYR A 197 15.27 -10.60 2.71
N GLU A 198 14.38 -9.76 2.20
CA GLU A 198 13.00 -9.61 2.70
C GLU A 198 11.96 -9.91 1.61
N SER A 199 10.69 -10.03 2.01
CA SER A 199 9.59 -10.11 1.05
C SER A 199 9.15 -8.71 0.63
N THR A 200 8.51 -8.57 -0.52
CA THR A 200 7.79 -7.34 -0.87
C THR A 200 6.82 -6.92 0.24
N GLU A 201 6.88 -5.66 0.62
CA GLU A 201 6.07 -5.09 1.70
C GLU A 201 5.20 -3.94 1.21
N SER A 202 4.15 -3.61 1.97
CA SER A 202 3.23 -2.53 1.63
C SER A 202 3.14 -1.47 2.72
N ILE A 203 3.02 -0.22 2.29
CA ILE A 203 2.65 0.94 3.09
C ILE A 203 1.30 1.45 2.58
N LEU A 204 0.29 1.39 3.43
CA LEU A 204 -0.99 2.06 3.19
C LEU A 204 -0.94 3.47 3.80
N VAL A 205 -0.98 4.49 2.95
CA VAL A 205 -1.09 5.90 3.35
C VAL A 205 -2.54 6.33 3.26
N GLN A 206 -3.05 7.01 4.28
CA GLN A 206 -4.43 7.50 4.31
C GLN A 206 -4.52 8.96 4.82
N ILE A 207 -5.27 9.80 4.11
CA ILE A 207 -5.62 11.14 4.56
C ILE A 207 -6.58 11.07 5.74
N GLY A 208 -6.16 11.65 6.85
CA GLY A 208 -6.94 11.82 8.07
C GLY A 208 -8.05 12.88 7.96
N ASN A 209 -8.66 13.21 9.09
CA ASN A 209 -9.65 14.28 9.11
C ASN A 209 -8.96 15.64 8.92
N VAL A 210 -9.33 16.32 7.85
CA VAL A 210 -8.85 17.66 7.51
C VAL A 210 -9.70 18.69 8.24
N ARG A 211 -9.09 19.76 8.72
CA ARG A 211 -9.79 20.87 9.42
C ARG A 211 -10.18 21.97 8.43
N GLY A 212 -11.03 22.89 8.89
CA GLY A 212 -11.45 24.05 8.09
C GLY A 212 -12.56 23.71 7.10
N ASN A 213 -12.68 24.53 6.05
CA ASN A 213 -13.70 24.38 5.02
C ASN A 213 -13.21 23.55 3.83
N VAL A 214 -12.46 22.47 4.10
CA VAL A 214 -11.88 21.57 3.10
C VAL A 214 -12.43 20.17 3.33
N ASP A 215 -12.99 19.56 2.29
CA ASP A 215 -13.46 18.18 2.34
C ASP A 215 -12.34 17.20 1.90
N ARG A 216 -12.50 15.92 2.20
CA ARG A 216 -11.65 14.89 1.61
C ARG A 216 -12.11 14.61 0.19
N GLY A 217 -11.19 14.52 -0.75
CA GLY A 217 -11.47 14.24 -2.16
C GLY A 217 -11.73 12.75 -2.42
N ALA A 218 -11.67 12.37 -3.70
CA ALA A 218 -11.93 10.99 -4.13
C ALA A 218 -10.85 10.00 -3.65
N ILE A 219 -9.58 10.40 -3.73
CA ILE A 219 -8.44 9.53 -3.41
C ILE A 219 -7.88 9.89 -2.04
N ILE A 220 -8.42 9.23 -1.01
CA ILE A 220 -8.01 9.43 0.38
C ILE A 220 -7.00 8.41 0.86
N SER A 221 -6.71 7.37 0.08
CA SER A 221 -5.76 6.32 0.42
C SER A 221 -4.94 5.92 -0.79
N ARG A 222 -3.67 5.56 -0.56
CA ARG A 222 -2.74 5.08 -1.57
C ARG A 222 -1.89 3.96 -0.99
N ASN A 223 -1.74 2.89 -1.75
CA ASN A 223 -0.82 1.81 -1.41
C ASN A 223 0.54 2.06 -2.10
N ILE A 224 1.61 1.91 -1.33
CA ILE A 224 2.99 1.97 -1.80
C ILE A 224 3.60 0.61 -1.50
N VAL A 225 4.27 0.01 -2.47
CA VAL A 225 4.87 -1.31 -2.39
C VAL A 225 6.38 -1.15 -2.42
N ILE A 226 7.04 -1.60 -1.35
CA ILE A 226 8.50 -1.64 -1.24
C ILE A 226 8.99 -2.98 -1.79
N GLU A 227 9.87 -2.92 -2.78
CA GLU A 227 10.53 -4.09 -3.37
C GLU A 227 11.96 -4.22 -2.83
N ASP A 228 12.23 -5.35 -2.19
CA ASP A 228 13.55 -5.79 -1.77
C ASP A 228 14.49 -5.93 -3.00
N ASN A 229 15.74 -5.47 -2.88
CA ASN A 229 16.75 -5.59 -3.94
C ASN A 229 17.76 -6.71 -3.71
N GLU A 230 17.59 -7.47 -2.64
CA GLU A 230 18.50 -8.48 -2.19
C GLU A 230 18.16 -9.79 -2.89
N ILE A 231 19.20 -10.56 -3.20
CA ILE A 231 19.00 -11.90 -3.73
C ILE A 231 18.74 -12.89 -2.57
N PRO A 232 18.05 -14.01 -2.79
CA PRO A 232 17.88 -15.05 -1.77
C PRO A 232 19.22 -15.63 -1.28
N PRO A 233 19.46 -15.77 0.03
CA PRO A 233 20.75 -16.19 0.61
C PRO A 233 21.19 -17.59 0.14
N GLU A 234 22.50 -17.82 0.14
CA GLU A 234 23.08 -19.15 -0.08
C GLU A 234 23.23 -19.90 1.24
N VAL A 235 23.04 -21.22 1.17
CA VAL A 235 23.15 -22.13 2.32
C VAL A 235 24.45 -22.93 2.26
N ALA A 236 25.12 -23.07 3.40
CA ALA A 236 26.31 -23.91 3.53
C ALA A 236 26.26 -24.76 4.79
N PHE A 237 26.84 -25.96 4.74
CA PHE A 237 27.08 -26.72 5.96
C PHE A 237 28.24 -26.09 6.75
N SER A 238 28.02 -25.88 8.04
CA SER A 238 29.08 -25.42 8.95
C SER A 238 29.99 -26.56 9.46
N MET A 239 29.67 -27.80 9.09
CA MET A 239 30.36 -28.99 9.56
C MET A 239 31.46 -29.44 8.59
N LYS A 240 32.55 -29.94 9.16
CA LYS A 240 33.56 -30.72 8.45
C LYS A 240 33.30 -32.20 8.61
N LYS A 241 33.97 -33.05 7.82
CA LYS A 241 33.95 -34.51 7.99
C LYS A 241 34.26 -34.86 9.45
N ARG A 242 33.44 -35.74 10.04
CA ARG A 242 33.66 -36.30 11.38
C ARG A 242 33.54 -37.81 11.29
N GLU A 243 34.37 -38.48 12.08
CA GLU A 243 34.30 -39.93 12.30
C GLU A 243 33.82 -40.10 13.74
N ILE A 244 32.63 -40.69 13.88
CA ILE A 244 31.93 -40.78 15.15
C ILE A 244 31.46 -42.22 15.29
N TYR A 245 31.82 -42.83 16.40
CA TYR A 245 31.51 -44.22 16.70
C TYR A 245 30.07 -44.35 17.23
N GLU A 246 29.72 -43.59 18.26
CA GLU A 246 28.37 -43.52 18.80
C GLU A 246 28.09 -42.11 19.35
N GLY A 247 26.81 -41.77 19.48
CA GLY A 247 26.37 -40.57 20.19
C GLY A 247 25.65 -39.56 19.32
N ARG A 248 25.39 -38.38 19.90
CA ARG A 248 24.55 -37.37 19.27
C ARG A 248 25.33 -36.41 18.39
N VAL A 249 24.82 -36.18 17.19
CA VAL A 249 25.38 -35.26 16.22
C VAL A 249 24.36 -34.19 15.86
N SER A 250 24.83 -32.95 15.79
CA SER A 250 24.04 -31.84 15.27
C SER A 250 24.52 -31.49 13.87
N ILE A 251 23.61 -31.54 12.89
CA ILE A 251 23.84 -31.02 11.54
C ILE A 251 23.44 -29.56 11.53
N THR A 252 24.40 -28.67 11.31
CA THR A 252 24.16 -27.21 11.32
C THR A 252 24.44 -26.60 9.94
N VAL A 253 23.44 -25.88 9.43
CA VAL A 253 23.49 -25.11 8.18
C VAL A 253 23.49 -23.62 8.51
N THR A 254 24.28 -22.86 7.76
CA THR A 254 24.41 -21.40 7.89
C THR A 254 24.02 -20.72 6.59
N LEU A 255 23.46 -19.52 6.69
CA LEU A 255 23.28 -18.60 5.56
C LEU A 255 24.53 -17.72 5.39
N ASN A 256 24.82 -17.31 4.16
CA ASN A 256 25.89 -16.34 3.88
C ASN A 256 25.51 -14.88 4.18
N ARG A 257 24.21 -14.60 4.32
CA ARG A 257 23.61 -13.33 4.77
C ARG A 257 22.33 -13.59 5.54
N ILE A 258 21.95 -12.66 6.40
CA ILE A 258 20.69 -12.76 7.15
C ILE A 258 19.51 -12.59 6.17
N SER A 259 18.42 -13.30 6.45
CA SER A 259 17.16 -13.21 5.71
C SER A 259 16.04 -12.86 6.69
N GLY A 260 15.19 -11.90 6.32
CA GLY A 260 13.93 -11.60 6.98
C GLY A 260 12.88 -12.70 6.75
N LEU A 261 13.15 -13.63 5.82
CA LEU A 261 12.28 -14.77 5.52
C LEU A 261 12.76 -16.08 6.16
N LYS A 262 11.79 -16.91 6.54
CA LYS A 262 12.03 -18.27 7.03
C LYS A 262 12.60 -19.13 5.90
N SER A 263 13.74 -19.76 6.14
CA SER A 263 14.36 -20.69 5.19
C SER A 263 14.15 -22.14 5.60
N GLU A 264 13.72 -22.96 4.65
CA GLU A 264 13.45 -24.38 4.82
C GLU A 264 14.37 -25.20 3.92
N ILE A 265 15.40 -25.84 4.52
CA ILE A 265 16.44 -26.55 3.79
C ILE A 265 16.21 -28.07 3.91
N PRO A 266 15.67 -28.74 2.88
CA PRO A 266 15.54 -30.19 2.90
C PRO A 266 16.92 -30.86 2.85
N LEU A 267 17.11 -31.87 3.69
CA LEU A 267 18.33 -32.67 3.73
C LEU A 267 18.13 -34.00 3.00
N ARG A 268 19.15 -34.42 2.28
CA ARG A 268 19.23 -35.75 1.67
C ARG A 268 20.41 -36.49 2.26
N PHE A 269 20.15 -37.66 2.82
CA PHE A 269 21.18 -38.54 3.37
C PHE A 269 21.64 -39.52 2.28
N LEU A 270 22.95 -39.60 2.07
CA LEU A 270 23.60 -40.49 1.11
C LEU A 270 24.76 -41.21 1.82
N GLY A 271 25.14 -42.38 1.32
CA GLY A 271 26.26 -43.16 1.86
C GLY A 271 25.89 -44.62 2.09
N THR A 272 26.71 -45.31 2.88
CA THR A 272 26.51 -46.73 3.23
C THR A 272 25.74 -46.94 4.53
N ALA A 273 25.64 -45.91 5.37
CA ALA A 273 24.90 -45.96 6.63
C ALA A 273 23.39 -45.89 6.37
N THR A 274 22.62 -46.71 7.09
CA THR A 274 21.18 -46.90 6.93
C THR A 274 20.42 -46.32 8.13
N GLU A 275 19.37 -45.52 7.86
CA GLU A 275 18.50 -44.97 8.90
C GLU A 275 17.76 -46.10 9.64
N GLY A 276 17.70 -46.02 10.96
CA GLY A 276 17.12 -47.02 11.85
C GLY A 276 18.07 -48.16 12.23
N VAL A 277 19.23 -48.28 11.57
CA VAL A 277 20.27 -49.28 11.89
C VAL A 277 21.55 -48.61 12.38
N ASP A 278 22.09 -47.66 11.60
CA ASP A 278 23.37 -46.98 11.90
C ASP A 278 23.16 -45.57 12.48
N PHE A 279 22.02 -44.94 12.18
CA PHE A 279 21.65 -43.66 12.75
C PHE A 279 20.14 -43.51 12.84
N ARG A 280 19.68 -42.64 13.75
CA ARG A 280 18.27 -42.28 13.90
C ARG A 280 18.13 -40.77 13.88
N LEU A 281 17.27 -40.25 13.02
CA LEU A 281 16.90 -38.85 13.01
C LEU A 281 16.04 -38.53 14.26
N ILE A 282 16.44 -37.52 15.03
CA ILE A 282 15.62 -36.99 16.13
C ILE A 282 14.64 -35.96 15.59
N ASP A 283 15.15 -35.09 14.73
CA ASP A 283 14.39 -34.05 14.05
C ASP A 283 14.09 -34.48 12.60
N PRO A 284 13.06 -33.92 11.96
CA PRO A 284 12.80 -34.19 10.54
C PRO A 284 14.04 -33.84 9.67
N PRO A 285 14.20 -34.48 8.50
CA PRO A 285 15.32 -34.24 7.59
C PRO A 285 15.20 -32.89 6.86
N GLN A 286 14.97 -31.81 7.60
CA GLN A 286 14.79 -30.45 7.11
C GLN A 286 15.30 -29.47 8.17
N VAL A 287 16.32 -28.69 7.81
CA VAL A 287 16.80 -27.61 8.68
C VAL A 287 15.92 -26.39 8.46
N THR A 288 15.36 -25.87 9.56
CA THR A 288 14.67 -24.58 9.56
C THR A 288 15.61 -23.50 10.08
N ILE A 289 15.79 -22.42 9.31
CA ILE A 289 16.44 -21.19 9.76
C ILE A 289 15.35 -20.13 9.89
N PHE A 290 15.18 -19.58 11.09
CA PHE A 290 14.16 -18.59 11.37
C PHE A 290 14.59 -17.21 10.84
N PRO A 291 13.63 -16.31 10.52
CA PRO A 291 13.92 -14.92 10.21
C PRO A 291 14.89 -14.27 11.19
N PHE A 292 15.76 -13.40 10.69
CA PHE A 292 16.73 -12.64 11.50
C PHE A 292 17.76 -13.52 12.25
N THR A 293 17.94 -14.78 11.81
CA THR A 293 18.96 -15.70 12.34
C THR A 293 19.87 -16.22 11.23
N GLU A 294 21.11 -16.55 11.58
CA GLU A 294 22.13 -16.95 10.60
C GLU A 294 22.24 -18.47 10.39
N LYS A 295 21.69 -19.26 11.31
CA LYS A 295 21.90 -20.72 11.32
C LYS A 295 20.73 -21.49 11.89
N GLY A 296 20.61 -22.72 11.42
CA GLY A 296 19.67 -23.71 11.93
C GLY A 296 20.35 -25.06 12.05
N SER A 297 19.80 -25.92 12.90
CA SER A 297 20.36 -27.23 13.17
C SER A 297 19.28 -28.30 13.30
N ILE A 298 19.64 -29.52 12.94
CA ILE A 298 18.89 -30.73 13.30
C ILE A 298 19.78 -31.67 14.11
N LEU A 299 19.17 -32.57 14.88
CA LEU A 299 19.84 -33.60 15.65
C LEU A 299 19.59 -34.99 15.07
N LEU A 300 20.64 -35.81 15.10
CA LEU A 300 20.57 -37.25 14.85
C LEU A 300 21.41 -37.98 15.91
N ASP A 301 20.98 -39.19 16.26
CA ASP A 301 21.76 -40.11 17.06
C ASP A 301 22.48 -41.08 16.12
N ILE A 302 23.79 -41.24 16.27
CA ILE A 302 24.56 -42.32 15.68
C ILE A 302 24.48 -43.51 16.63
N ILE A 303 23.98 -44.63 16.10
CA ILE A 303 23.75 -45.86 16.84
C ILE A 303 24.62 -46.96 16.25
N GLN A 304 25.11 -47.84 17.12
CA GLN A 304 25.81 -49.03 16.69
C GLN A 304 25.27 -50.20 17.48
N GLU A 305 24.64 -51.16 16.80
CA GLU A 305 24.14 -52.38 17.44
C GLU A 305 25.08 -53.59 17.30
N ASP A 306 26.08 -53.55 16.41
CA ASP A 306 27.02 -54.66 16.25
C ASP A 306 28.48 -54.22 16.29
N VAL A 307 29.20 -54.73 17.29
CA VAL A 307 30.65 -54.94 17.21
C VAL A 307 30.83 -56.39 16.74
N PRO A 308 31.30 -56.65 15.51
CA PRO A 308 31.71 -58.00 15.15
C PRO A 308 32.83 -58.44 16.09
N LEU A 309 32.60 -59.56 16.81
CA LEU A 309 33.59 -60.24 17.63
C LEU A 309 34.83 -60.67 16.83
#